data_AF-A0A2J6XLW2-F1
#
_entry.id   AF-A0A2J6XLW2-F1
#
_cell.length_a   1.000
_cell.length_b   1.000
_cell.length_c   1.000
_cell.angle_alpha   90.00
_cell.angle_beta   90.00
_cell.angle_gamma   90.00
#
_symmetry.space_group_name_H-M   'P 1'
#
loop_
_entity.id
_entity.type
_entity.pdbx_description
1 polymer ?
#
loop_
_entity_poly.entity_id
_entity_poly.type
_entity_poly.pdbx_seq_one_letter_code
_entity_poly.pdbx_strand_id
1 'polypeptide(L)'
;MTQGKLIRVLGYYRDAGLLERVLSNFRKLLIDIDWVNARKLNNDVYEIYLYVNESPNLKLALLNLSKTVDIEFVELYEYSSLTPYVYKNNEIREYSNEDLGDDYFMFFIPIGLRKSKLLSWGEFYG
;
A
#
# COMPACT_ATOMS: atom_id res chain seq x y z
N MET A 1 17.50 -5.72 4.16
CA MET A 1 16.60 -4.57 3.88
C MET A 1 15.94 -4.83 2.55
N THR A 2 14.70 -5.28 2.55
CA THR A 2 13.92 -5.51 1.32
C THR A 2 13.65 -4.16 0.66
N GLN A 3 14.17 -3.97 -0.55
CA GLN A 3 13.82 -2.83 -1.40
C GLN A 3 12.37 -3.02 -1.83
N GLY A 4 11.44 -2.38 -1.14
CA GLY A 4 10.03 -2.35 -1.53
C GLY A 4 9.59 -0.92 -1.80
N LYS A 5 8.41 -0.79 -2.39
CA LYS A 5 7.78 0.50 -2.67
C LYS A 5 6.49 0.61 -1.88
N LEU A 6 6.30 1.77 -1.28
CA LEU A 6 5.01 2.14 -0.72
C LEU A 6 4.15 2.75 -1.82
N ILE A 7 2.97 2.17 -2.01
CA ILE A 7 1.99 2.62 -3.00
C ILE A 7 0.74 3.02 -2.25
N ARG A 8 0.20 4.18 -2.62
CA ARG A 8 -1.13 4.62 -2.21
C ARG A 8 -2.05 4.57 -3.42
N VAL A 9 -3.22 3.99 -3.25
CA VAL A 9 -4.25 3.90 -4.27
C VAL A 9 -5.49 4.58 -3.72
N LEU A 10 -6.04 5.49 -4.50
CA LEU A 10 -7.34 6.08 -4.21
C LEU A 10 -8.35 5.56 -5.24
N GLY A 11 -9.45 4.99 -4.74
CA GLY A 11 -10.45 4.39 -5.60
C GLY A 11 -11.85 4.45 -5.03
N TYR A 12 -12.82 4.29 -5.92
CA TYR A 12 -14.25 4.32 -5.62
C TYR A 12 -14.75 2.92 -5.25
N TYR A 13 -15.32 2.78 -4.06
CA TYR A 13 -15.92 1.55 -3.56
C TYR A 13 -17.33 1.38 -4.11
N ARG A 14 -17.43 1.03 -5.39
CA ARG A 14 -18.71 0.71 -6.04
C ARG A 14 -19.20 -0.70 -5.73
N ASP A 15 -18.27 -1.61 -5.51
CA ASP A 15 -18.54 -3.00 -5.21
C ASP A 15 -17.46 -3.56 -4.27
N ALA A 16 -17.77 -4.71 -3.65
CA ALA A 16 -16.88 -5.36 -2.71
C ALA A 16 -15.52 -5.77 -3.31
N GLY A 17 -15.42 -5.86 -4.64
CA GLY A 17 -14.24 -6.30 -5.40
C GLY A 17 -13.13 -5.26 -5.58
N LEU A 18 -13.25 -4.05 -5.03
CA LEU A 18 -12.23 -3.00 -5.19
C LEU A 18 -10.85 -3.48 -4.72
N LEU A 19 -10.79 -4.09 -3.53
CA LEU A 19 -9.53 -4.56 -2.95
C LEU A 19 -8.94 -5.70 -3.79
N GLU A 20 -9.76 -6.65 -4.21
CA GLU A 20 -9.41 -7.79 -5.03
C GLU A 20 -8.83 -7.36 -6.37
N ARG A 21 -9.40 -6.33 -7.01
CA ARG A 21 -8.86 -5.75 -8.25
C ARG A 21 -7.45 -5.20 -8.03
N VAL A 22 -7.24 -4.47 -6.94
CA VAL A 22 -5.93 -3.92 -6.58
C VAL A 22 -4.91 -5.04 -6.33
N LEU A 23 -5.25 -6.04 -5.51
CA LEU A 23 -4.34 -7.15 -5.18
C LEU A 23 -4.03 -8.04 -6.39
N SER A 24 -5.06 -8.40 -7.16
CA SER A 24 -4.95 -9.20 -8.37
C SER A 24 -4.03 -8.54 -9.41
N ASN A 25 -4.05 -7.20 -9.49
CA ASN A 25 -3.21 -6.47 -10.43
C ASN A 25 -1.70 -6.69 -10.21
N PHE A 26 -1.25 -6.83 -8.97
CA PHE A 26 0.15 -7.15 -8.65
C PHE A 26 0.42 -8.65 -8.75
N ARG A 27 -0.48 -9.48 -8.21
CA ARG A 27 -0.32 -10.94 -8.17
C ARG A 27 -0.25 -11.57 -9.56
N LYS A 28 -1.04 -11.08 -10.53
CA LYS A 28 -0.98 -11.57 -11.93
C LYS A 28 0.37 -11.30 -12.63
N LEU A 29 1.18 -10.38 -12.08
CA LEU A 29 2.51 -10.02 -12.58
C LEU A 29 3.65 -10.59 -11.71
N LEU A 30 3.32 -11.54 -10.83
CA LEU A 30 4.25 -12.19 -9.90
C LEU A 30 4.97 -11.18 -8.98
N ILE A 31 4.24 -10.16 -8.53
CA ILE A 31 4.73 -9.18 -7.56
C ILE A 31 4.12 -9.53 -6.20
N ASP A 32 5.00 -9.77 -5.22
CA ASP A 32 4.60 -10.00 -3.84
C ASP A 32 4.20 -8.69 -3.16
N ILE A 33 3.11 -8.79 -2.41
CA ILE A 33 2.57 -7.73 -1.56
C ILE A 33 2.80 -8.19 -0.12
N ASP A 34 3.63 -7.47 0.63
CA ASP A 34 3.99 -7.87 2.00
C ASP A 34 2.89 -7.46 3.00
N TRP A 35 2.31 -6.27 2.81
CA TRP A 35 1.20 -5.82 3.63
C TRP A 35 0.28 -4.86 2.88
N VAL A 36 -0.96 -4.79 3.35
CA VAL A 36 -2.03 -3.96 2.80
C VAL A 36 -2.81 -3.34 3.94
N ASN A 37 -3.12 -2.06 3.80
CA ASN A 37 -4.03 -1.37 4.69
C ASN A 37 -5.03 -0.57 3.85
N ALA A 38 -6.32 -0.80 4.06
CA ALA A 38 -7.38 -0.06 3.39
C ALA A 38 -8.23 0.67 4.42
N ARG A 39 -8.56 1.93 4.16
CA ARG A 39 -9.47 2.72 4.99
C ARG A 39 -10.43 3.53 4.14
N LYS A 40 -11.64 3.72 4.68
CA LYS A 40 -12.63 4.63 4.11
C LYS A 40 -12.18 6.08 4.33
N LEU A 41 -12.13 6.88 3.27
CA LEU A 41 -11.80 8.31 3.36
C LEU A 41 -13.08 9.15 3.45
N ASN A 42 -14.06 8.86 2.60
CA ASN A 42 -15.39 9.47 2.59
C ASN A 42 -16.42 8.46 2.03
N ASN A 43 -17.67 8.88 1.76
CA ASN A 43 -18.81 8.00 1.44
C ASN A 43 -18.46 6.82 0.53
N ASP A 44 -17.88 7.09 -0.63
CA ASP A 44 -17.61 6.09 -1.67
C ASP A 44 -16.12 6.00 -2.03
N VAL A 45 -15.23 6.75 -1.36
CA VAL A 45 -13.80 6.74 -1.66
C VAL A 45 -13.03 6.01 -0.58
N TYR A 46 -12.21 5.08 -1.01
CA TYR A 46 -11.28 4.34 -0.18
C TYR A 46 -9.85 4.69 -0.54
N GLU A 47 -9.03 4.70 0.50
CA GLU A 47 -7.60 4.85 0.40
C GLU A 47 -6.95 3.54 0.80
N ILE A 48 -6.10 3.01 -0.08
CA ILE A 48 -5.44 1.73 0.09
C ILE A 48 -3.93 1.95 0.03
N TYR A 49 -3.23 1.59 1.09
CA TYR A 49 -1.78 1.53 1.15
C TYR A 49 -1.31 0.10 0.96
N LEU A 50 -0.30 -0.08 0.12
CA LEU A 50 0.30 -1.37 -0.20
C LEU A 50 1.82 -1.24 -0.09
N TYR A 51 2.46 -2.25 0.47
CA TYR A 51 3.90 -2.42 0.32
C TYR A 51 4.17 -3.59 -0.60
N VAL A 52 4.87 -3.31 -1.69
CA VAL A 52 5.20 -4.31 -2.71
C VAL A 52 6.70 -4.39 -2.88
N ASN A 53 7.18 -5.60 -3.12
CA ASN A 53 8.60 -5.82 -3.39
C ASN A 53 9.00 -5.22 -4.75
N GLU A 54 10.22 -4.70 -4.86
CA GLU A 54 10.77 -4.22 -6.13
C GLU A 54 10.76 -5.38 -7.15
N SER A 55 10.20 -5.11 -8.33
CA SER A 55 10.07 -6.10 -9.40
C SER A 55 10.23 -5.42 -10.75
N PRO A 56 10.84 -6.08 -11.76
CA PRO A 56 10.89 -5.56 -13.13
C PRO A 56 9.50 -5.21 -13.69
N ASN A 57 8.46 -5.89 -13.23
CA ASN A 57 7.08 -5.71 -13.69
C ASN A 57 6.34 -4.57 -12.96
N LEU A 58 6.96 -3.95 -11.95
CA LEU A 58 6.28 -2.97 -11.09
C LEU A 58 5.75 -1.77 -11.88
N LYS A 59 6.54 -1.25 -12.83
CA LYS A 59 6.10 -0.14 -13.69
C LYS A 59 4.83 -0.50 -14.47
N LEU A 60 4.76 -1.71 -15.02
CA LEU A 60 3.59 -2.19 -15.75
C LEU A 60 2.39 -2.39 -14.82
N ALA A 61 2.63 -2.92 -13.61
CA ALA A 61 1.58 -3.07 -12.60
C ALA A 61 0.95 -1.73 -12.25
N LEU A 62 1.76 -0.70 -11.99
CA LEU A 62 1.28 0.64 -11.65
C LEU A 62 0.47 1.26 -12.80
N LEU A 63 0.93 1.12 -14.04
CA LEU A 63 0.23 1.61 -15.24
C LEU A 63 -1.10 0.90 -15.48
N ASN A 64 -1.16 -0.41 -15.26
CA ASN A 64 -2.41 -1.16 -15.38
C ASN A 64 -3.40 -0.76 -14.29
N LEU A 65 -2.90 -0.56 -13.07
CA LEU A 65 -3.73 -0.17 -11.94
C LEU A 65 -4.32 1.23 -12.15
N SER A 66 -3.54 2.20 -12.62
CA SER A 66 -4.03 3.57 -12.87
C SER A 66 -5.02 3.68 -14.04
N LYS A 67 -5.17 2.63 -14.84
CA LYS A 67 -6.18 2.50 -15.89
C LYS A 67 -7.41 1.68 -15.46
N THR A 68 -7.36 1.09 -14.28
CA THR A 68 -8.44 0.23 -13.80
C THR A 68 -9.65 1.09 -13.46
N VAL A 69 -10.83 0.66 -13.89
CA VAL A 69 -12.09 1.34 -13.56
C VAL A 69 -12.21 1.43 -12.04
N ASP A 70 -12.73 2.57 -11.57
CA ASP A 70 -12.87 2.91 -10.15
C ASP A 70 -11.55 3.23 -9.43
N ILE A 71 -10.40 3.23 -10.11
CA ILE A 71 -9.16 3.78 -9.57
C ILE A 71 -9.00 5.21 -10.08
N GLU A 72 -8.94 6.18 -9.16
CA GLU A 72 -8.78 7.59 -9.49
C GLU A 72 -7.31 7.92 -9.73
N PHE A 73 -6.45 7.51 -8.80
CA PHE A 73 -5.01 7.65 -8.94
C PHE A 73 -4.23 6.62 -8.13
N VAL A 74 -2.98 6.43 -8.54
CA VAL A 74 -1.97 5.63 -7.87
C VAL A 74 -0.76 6.52 -7.59
N GLU A 75 -0.32 6.59 -6.35
CA GLU A 75 0.82 7.38 -5.92
C GLU A 75 1.94 6.46 -5.43
N LEU A 76 3.16 6.77 -5.85
CA LEU A 76 4.36 6.10 -5.38
C LEU A 76 5.03 6.99 -4.34
N TYR A 77 5.30 6.42 -3.17
CA TYR A 77 6.00 7.11 -2.10
C TYR A 77 7.43 6.60 -1.96
N GLU A 78 8.35 7.54 -1.80
CA GLU A 78 9.65 7.32 -1.21
C GLU A 78 9.55 7.57 0.29
N TYR A 79 10.25 6.77 1.08
CA TYR A 79 10.29 6.90 2.54
C TYR A 79 11.75 6.71 2.99
N SER A 80 12.12 7.34 4.11
CA SER A 80 13.48 7.22 4.65
C SER A 80 13.65 5.91 5.42
N SER A 81 12.63 5.50 6.17
CA SER A 81 12.63 4.30 7.00
C SER A 81 11.21 3.74 7.20
N LEU A 82 11.12 2.43 7.44
CA LEU A 82 9.90 1.75 7.88
C LEU A 82 10.11 1.36 9.34
N THR A 83 9.33 1.95 10.23
CA THR A 83 9.41 1.64 11.66
C THR A 83 8.29 0.67 12.01
N PRO A 84 8.62 -0.52 12.56
CA PRO A 84 7.61 -1.47 13.04
C PRO A 84 6.96 -0.96 14.33
N TYR A 85 5.64 -1.09 14.42
CA TYR A 85 4.82 -0.81 15.59
C TYR A 85 4.01 -2.05 15.96
N VAL A 86 3.69 -2.14 17.25
CA VAL A 86 2.94 -3.23 17.85
C VAL A 86 1.69 -2.68 18.51
N TYR A 87 0.54 -3.30 18.24
CA TYR A 87 -0.68 -3.12 19.00
C TYR A 87 -0.85 -4.29 19.97
N LYS A 88 -0.85 -3.99 21.27
CA LYS A 88 -1.02 -4.95 22.36
C LYS A 88 -1.72 -4.28 23.54
N ASN A 89 -2.67 -4.98 24.16
CA ASN A 89 -3.42 -4.46 25.33
C ASN A 89 -4.02 -3.06 25.12
N ASN A 90 -4.61 -2.80 23.94
CA ASN A 90 -5.16 -1.49 23.56
C ASN A 90 -4.15 -0.34 23.49
N GLU A 91 -2.86 -0.64 23.41
CA GLU A 91 -1.81 0.36 23.26
C GLU A 91 -0.99 0.12 21.99
N ILE A 92 -0.56 1.23 21.37
CA ILE A 92 0.35 1.22 20.22
C ILE A 92 1.72 1.67 20.71
N ARG A 93 2.75 0.85 20.46
CA ARG A 93 4.14 1.17 20.80
C ARG A 93 5.07 0.80 19.65
N GLU A 94 6.23 1.43 19.57
CA GLU A 94 7.27 1.01 18.62
C GLU A 94 7.76 -0.39 19.00
N TYR A 95 7.97 -1.26 18.02
CA TYR A 95 8.36 -2.64 18.27
C TYR A 95 9.69 -2.72 19.01
N SER A 96 9.69 -3.52 20.08
CA SER A 96 10.87 -3.91 20.82
C SER A 96 10.97 -5.43 20.87
N ASN A 97 12.17 -5.99 21.09
CA ASN A 97 12.33 -7.44 21.22
C ASN A 97 11.56 -8.05 22.42
N GLU A 98 11.08 -7.22 23.35
CA GLU A 98 10.25 -7.64 24.48
C GLU A 98 8.80 -7.99 24.07
N ASP A 99 8.40 -7.64 22.84
CA ASP A 99 7.03 -7.81 22.36
C ASP A 99 6.73 -9.20 21.78
N LEU A 100 7.71 -10.12 21.73
CA LEU A 100 7.66 -11.46 21.10
C LEU A 100 6.65 -12.49 21.69
N GLY A 101 5.69 -12.08 22.52
CA GLY A 101 4.60 -12.96 22.97
C GLY A 101 3.56 -13.22 21.86
N ASP A 102 2.62 -14.14 22.07
CA ASP A 102 1.75 -14.59 20.96
C ASP A 102 0.58 -13.63 20.60
N ASP A 103 0.20 -12.72 21.49
CA ASP A 103 -0.93 -11.79 21.29
C ASP A 103 -0.48 -10.38 20.94
N TYR A 104 -0.10 -10.15 19.69
CA TYR A 104 0.06 -8.80 19.17
C TYR A 104 -0.25 -8.68 17.67
N PHE A 105 -0.61 -7.48 17.25
CA PHE A 105 -0.69 -7.13 15.83
C PHE A 105 0.46 -6.19 15.47
N MET A 106 1.34 -6.64 14.57
CA MET A 106 2.45 -5.83 14.06
C MET A 106 2.04 -5.13 12.76
N PHE A 107 2.37 -3.85 12.67
CA PHE A 107 2.19 -3.06 11.46
C PHE A 107 3.37 -2.10 11.28
N PHE A 108 3.56 -1.61 10.05
CA PHE A 108 4.69 -0.76 9.72
C PHE A 108 4.23 0.66 9.43
N ILE A 109 4.87 1.64 10.06
CA ILE A 109 4.66 3.06 9.77
C ILE A 109 5.86 3.57 8.97
N PRO A 110 5.67 4.02 7.72
CA PRO A 110 6.72 4.66 6.94
C PRO A 110 6.98 6.09 7.43
N ILE A 111 8.26 6.43 7.66
CA ILE A 111 8.73 7.76 8.07
C ILE A 111 9.34 8.50 6.86
N GLY A 112 9.20 9.82 6.83
CA GLY A 112 9.83 10.66 5.79
C GLY A 112 9.17 10.51 4.43
N LEU A 113 7.84 10.31 4.41
CA LEU A 113 7.08 10.11 3.19
C LEU A 113 7.20 11.31 2.24
N ARG A 114 7.71 11.03 1.04
CA ARG A 114 7.70 11.96 -0.09
C ARG A 114 7.01 11.33 -1.27
N LYS A 115 6.03 12.05 -1.83
CA LYS A 115 5.41 11.66 -3.10
C LYS A 115 6.46 11.76 -4.21
N SER A 116 6.76 10.62 -4.82
CA SER A 116 7.75 10.53 -5.91
C SER A 116 7.08 10.65 -7.28
N LYS A 117 5.92 9.99 -7.46
CA LYS A 117 5.18 9.96 -8.73
C LYS A 117 3.69 9.85 -8.47
N LEU A 118 2.90 10.52 -9.31
CA LEU A 118 1.46 10.32 -9.44
C LEU A 118 1.20 9.58 -10.75
N LEU A 119 0.27 8.63 -10.74
CA LEU A 119 -0.26 8.00 -11.93
C LEU A 119 -1.77 8.15 -11.95
N SER A 120 -2.31 8.61 -13.06
CA SER A 120 -3.75 8.68 -13.29
C SER A 120 -4.00 8.48 -14.78
N TRP A 121 -5.09 7.79 -15.13
CA TRP A 121 -5.49 7.52 -16.52
C TRP A 121 -4.38 6.91 -17.41
N GLY A 122 -3.45 6.16 -16.82
CA GLY A 122 -2.36 5.51 -17.54
C GLY A 122 -1.14 6.37 -17.85
N GLU A 123 -1.06 7.59 -17.32
CA GLU A 123 0.06 8.49 -17.49
C GLU A 123 0.79 8.76 -16.16
N PHE A 124 2.08 9.13 -16.25
CA PHE A 124 2.86 9.56 -15.09
C PHE A 124 2.86 11.09 -15.02
N TYR A 125 2.53 11.62 -13.85
CA TYR A 125 2.63 13.03 -13.51
C TYR A 125 3.72 13.21 -12.44
N GLY A 126 4.59 14.20 -12.64
CA GLY A 126 5.73 14.53 -11.78
C GLY A 126 5.75 16.01 -11.47
#